data_AF-A0A268F5K2-F1
#
_entry.id   AF-A0A268F5K2-F1
#
_cell.length_a   1.000
_cell.length_b   1.000
_cell.length_c   1.000
_cell.angle_alpha   90.00
_cell.angle_beta   90.00
_cell.angle_gamma   90.00
#
_symmetry.space_group_name_H-M   'P 1'
#
loop_
_entity.id
_entity.type
_entity.pdbx_description
1 polymer ?
#
loop_
_entity_poly.entity_id
_entity_poly.type
_entity_poly.pdbx_seq_one_letter_code
_entity_poly.pdbx_strand_id
1 'polypeptide(L)' 'MNRYKNSIIFYFIMIVFFVVYVKLVGYVFNRWIPLSPTADLFTIIIIGLIVIPVSAISAHHLIKLIQK' A
#
# COMPACT_ATOMS: atom_id res chain seq x y z
N MET A 1 -21.47 -13.99 11.22
CA MET A 1 -21.37 -12.54 10.92
C MET A 1 -19.96 -11.95 11.12
N ASN A 2 -19.07 -12.53 11.94
CA ASN A 2 -17.72 -11.98 12.20
C ASN A 2 -16.74 -11.99 11.02
N ARG A 3 -16.83 -12.95 10.08
CA ARG A 3 -15.88 -13.01 8.94
C ARG A 3 -16.03 -11.80 8.00
N TYR A 4 -17.26 -11.39 7.70
CA TYR A 4 -17.52 -10.24 6.82
C TYR A 4 -17.09 -8.90 7.42
N LYS A 5 -17.29 -8.72 8.74
CA LYS A 5 -16.85 -7.50 9.45
C LYS A 5 -15.32 -7.37 9.43
N ASN A 6 -14.61 -8.49 9.60
CA ASN A 6 -13.15 -8.54 9.49
C ASN A 6 -12.67 -8.26 8.07
N SER A 7 -13.39 -8.71 7.03
CA SER A 7 -13.05 -8.38 5.64
C SER A 7 -13.19 -6.90 5.32
N ILE A 8 -14.26 -6.23 5.77
CA ILE A 8 -14.46 -4.79 5.53
C ILE A 8 -13.37 -3.97 6.22
N ILE A 9 -13.07 -4.28 7.48
CA ILE A 9 -12.01 -3.63 8.24
C ILE A 9 -10.64 -3.85 7.56
N PHE A 10 -10.40 -5.05 7.03
CA PHE A 10 -9.18 -5.34 6.27
C PHE A 10 -9.03 -4.48 5.03
N TYR A 11 -10.04 -4.39 4.18
CA TYR A 11 -9.97 -3.56 2.99
C TYR A 11 -9.80 -2.08 3.34
N PHE A 12 -10.50 -1.59 4.37
CA PHE A 12 -10.35 -0.22 4.82
C PHE A 12 -8.90 0.09 5.25
N ILE A 13 -8.32 -0.76 6.11
CA ILE A 13 -6.96 -0.59 6.60
C ILE A 13 -5.93 -0.76 5.47
N MET A 14 -6.17 -1.70 4.55
CA MET A 14 -5.34 -1.89 3.36
C MET A 14 -5.32 -0.64 2.48
N ILE A 15 -6.47 0.00 2.25
CA ILE A 15 -6.56 1.26 1.50
C ILE A 15 -5.78 2.37 2.20
N VAL A 16 -5.88 2.46 3.53
CA VAL A 16 -5.10 3.44 4.31
C VAL A 16 -3.60 3.23 4.11
N PHE A 17 -3.11 1.99 4.27
CA PHE A 17 -1.69 1.68 4.02
C PHE A 17 -1.28 1.93 2.57
N PHE A 18 -2.15 1.59 1.61
CA PHE A 18 -1.90 1.82 0.20
C PHE A 18 -1.68 3.32 -0.09
N VAL A 19 -2.56 4.19 0.39
CA VAL A 19 -2.41 5.64 0.19
C VAL A 19 -1.11 6.15 0.83
N VAL A 20 -0.78 5.69 2.04
CA VAL A 20 0.45 6.06 2.74
C VAL A 20 1.68 5.65 1.93
N TYR A 21 1.73 4.41 1.46
CA TYR A 21 2.86 3.89 0.68
C TYR A 21 2.97 4.55 -0.69
N VAL A 22 1.87 4.83 -1.39
CA VAL A 22 1.90 5.58 -2.66
C VAL A 22 2.48 6.98 -2.44
N LYS A 23 2.07 7.68 -1.37
CA LYS A 23 2.63 9.00 -1.05
C LYS A 23 4.12 8.93 -0.70
N LEU A 24 4.54 7.91 0.04
CA LEU A 24 5.94 7.67 0.36
C LEU A 24 6.78 7.40 -0.89
N VAL A 25 6.31 6.49 -1.75
CA VAL A 25 6.98 6.18 -3.02
C VAL A 25 7.06 7.44 -3.89
N GLY A 26 5.96 8.18 -4.04
CA GLY A 26 5.97 9.44 -4.80
C GLY A 26 6.95 10.47 -4.22
N TYR A 27 7.05 10.60 -2.90
CA TYR A 27 8.00 11.49 -2.25
C TYR A 27 9.46 11.07 -2.50
N VAL A 28 9.75 9.77 -2.38
CA VAL A 28 11.10 9.21 -2.63
C VAL A 28 11.48 9.37 -4.09
N PHE A 29 10.59 9.01 -5.01
CA PHE A 29 10.83 9.09 -6.46
C PHE A 29 11.00 10.53 -6.93
N ASN A 30 10.14 11.46 -6.50
CA ASN A 30 10.25 12.87 -6.89
C ASN A 30 11.54 13.54 -6.38
N ARG A 31 12.14 13.00 -5.31
CA ARG A 31 13.39 13.52 -4.73
C ARG A 31 14.65 12.87 -5.32
N TRP A 32 14.57 11.63 -5.79
CA TRP A 32 15.74 10.84 -6.21
C TRP A 32 15.80 10.57 -7.72
N ILE A 33 14.68 10.58 -8.43
CA ILE A 33 14.60 10.16 -9.83
C ILE A 33 14.11 11.33 -10.68
N PRO A 34 14.87 11.73 -11.72
CA PRO A 34 14.44 12.78 -12.63
C PRO A 34 13.16 12.38 -13.37
N LEU A 35 12.21 13.32 -13.44
CA LEU A 35 10.92 13.16 -14.11
C LEU A 35 11.15 12.83 -15.58
N SER A 36 11.03 11.55 -15.91
CA SER A 36 11.21 10.99 -17.24
C SER A 36 10.11 9.96 -17.51
N PRO A 37 9.69 9.75 -18.77
CA PRO A 37 8.63 8.80 -19.10
C PRO A 37 8.92 7.37 -18.65
N THR A 38 10.21 7.00 -18.57
CA THR A 38 10.65 5.72 -18.02
C THR A 38 10.41 5.63 -16.51
N ALA A 39 10.64 6.70 -15.76
CA ALA A 39 10.36 6.76 -14.33
C ALA A 39 8.88 6.56 -14.01
N ASP A 40 7.97 7.06 -14.85
CA ASP A 40 6.54 6.84 -14.70
C ASP A 40 6.16 5.36 -14.85
N LEU A 41 6.74 4.66 -15.83
CA LEU A 41 6.55 3.23 -16.01
C LEU A 41 7.09 2.42 -14.82
N PHE A 42 8.29 2.77 -14.32
CA PHE A 42 8.85 2.13 -13.12
C PHE A 42 7.97 2.36 -11.88
N THR A 43 7.39 3.55 -11.74
CA THR A 43 6.50 3.88 -10.63
C THR A 43 5.25 2.99 -10.64
N ILE A 44 4.64 2.77 -11.81
CA ILE A 44 3.48 1.88 -11.96
C ILE A 44 3.82 0.44 -11.56
N ILE A 45 4.98 -0.06 -12.01
CA ILE A 45 5.45 -1.41 -11.69
C ILE A 45 5.67 -1.56 -10.17
N ILE A 46 6.29 -0.57 -9.53
CA ILE A 46 6.53 -0.56 -8.08
C ILE A 46 5.22 -0.50 -7.32
N ILE A 47 4.26 0.32 -7.77
CA ILE A 47 2.94 0.38 -7.14
C ILE A 47 2.25 -0.99 -7.22
N GLY A 48 2.22 -1.60 -8.39
CA GLY A 48 1.56 -2.88 -8.62
C GLY A 48 2.20 -4.05 -7.87
N LEU A 49 3.53 -4.20 -7.98
CA LEU A 49 4.26 -5.36 -7.46
C LEU A 49 4.73 -5.23 -6.01
N ILE A 50 4.89 -4.00 -5.51
CA ILE A 50 5.45 -3.77 -4.16
C ILE A 50 4.40 -3.12 -3.28
N VAL A 51 3.85 -1.98 -3.68
CA VAL A 51 2.97 -1.20 -2.80
C VAL A 51 1.69 -1.96 -2.45
N ILE A 52 1.01 -2.55 -3.43
CA ILE A 52 -0.22 -3.33 -3.18
C ILE A 52 0.03 -4.51 -2.21
N PRO A 53 0.99 -5.43 -2.46
CA PRO A 53 1.20 -6.55 -1.55
C PRO A 53 1.71 -6.12 -0.17
N VAL A 54 2.59 -5.12 -0.09
CA VAL A 54 3.05 -4.58 1.21
C VAL A 54 1.87 -3.98 1.99
N SER A 55 0.94 -3.29 1.32
CA SER A 55 -0.27 -2.74 1.95
C SER A 55 -1.16 -3.83 2.55
N ALA A 56 -1.36 -4.93 1.80
CA ALA A 56 -2.14 -6.07 2.26
C ALA A 56 -1.47 -6.80 3.44
N ILE A 57 -0.14 -6.99 3.40
CA ILE A 57 0.64 -7.61 4.48
C ILE A 57 0.55 -6.74 5.75
N SER A 58 0.75 -5.44 5.63
CA SER A 58 0.67 -4.49 6.76
C SER A 58 -0.73 -4.46 7.37
N ALA A 59 -1.78 -4.44 6.53
CA ALA A 59 -3.16 -4.51 7.00
C ALA A 59 -3.46 -5.82 7.75
N HIS A 60 -2.97 -6.96 7.24
CA HIS A 60 -3.13 -8.25 7.90
C HIS A 60 -2.47 -8.28 9.28
N HIS A 61 -1.23 -7.78 9.39
CA HIS A 61 -0.50 -7.73 10.66
C HIS A 61 -1.16 -6.78 11.67
N LEU A 62 -1.62 -5.62 11.22
CA LEU A 62 -2.29 -4.65 12.09
C LEU A 62 -3.59 -5.23 12.66
N ILE A 63 -4.42 -5.88 11.83
CA ILE A 63 -5.66 -6.50 12.29
C ILE A 63 -5.38 -7.64 13.27
N LYS A 64 -4.37 -8.47 12.98
CA LYS A 64 -3.95 -9.55 13.88
C LYS A 64 -3.45 -9.00 15.22
N LEU A 65 -2.81 -7.84 15.23
CA LEU A 65 -2.36 -7.15 16.45
C LEU A 65 -3.55 -6.60 17.26
N ILE A 66 -4.53 -5.98 16.60
CA ILE A 66 -5.71 -5.38 17.25
C ILE A 66 -6.67 -6.45 17.80
N GLN A 67 -6.74 -7.62 17.16
CA GLN A 67 -7.61 -8.73 17.56
C GLN A 67 -6.98 -9.65 18.61
N LYS A 68 -5.73 -9.41 19.00
CA LYS A 68 -5.02 -10.14 20.04
C LYS A 68 -5.17 -9.43 21.37
#